data_AF-A0A6V7I1B7-F1
#
_entry.id   AF-A0A6V7I1B7-F1
#
_cell.length_a   1.000
_cell.length_b   1.000
_cell.length_c   1.000
_cell.angle_alpha   90.00
_cell.angle_beta   90.00
_cell.angle_gamma   90.00
#
_symmetry.space_group_name_H-M   'P 1'
#
loop_
_entity.id
_entity.type
_entity.pdbx_description
1 polymer ?
#
loop_
_entity_poly.entity_id
_entity_poly.type
_entity_poly.pdbx_seq_one_letter_code
_entity_poly.pdbx_strand_id
1 'polypeptide(L)' 'FWAAYVPCESQYLNAVQLTLEQVDLIKRLIEKYSQHMQFAASSR' A
#
# COMPACT_ATOMS: atom_id res chain seq x y z
N PHE A 1 8.91 1.89 6.59
CA PHE A 1 8.16 2.39 5.42
C PHE A 1 7.86 1.21 4.50
N TRP A 2 6.64 1.12 3.97
CA TRP A 2 6.21 0.06 3.06
C TRP A 2 6.24 0.56 1.61
N ALA A 3 6.71 -0.26 0.68
CA ALA A 3 6.71 0.08 -0.74
C ALA A 3 5.45 -0.46 -1.42
N ALA A 4 4.59 0.43 -1.93
CA ALA A 4 3.50 0.08 -2.83
C ALA A 4 4.01 0.08 -4.28
N TYR A 5 4.85 -0.91 -4.61
CA TYR A 5 5.50 -1.00 -5.92
C TYR A 5 4.58 -1.58 -6.99
N VAL A 6 4.73 -1.08 -8.22
CA VAL A 6 4.06 -1.56 -9.43
C VAL A 6 5.06 -1.58 -10.60
N PRO A 7 5.09 -2.64 -11.44
CA PRO A 7 5.99 -2.75 -12.58
C PRO A 7 5.76 -1.68 -13.67
N CYS A 8 6.83 -1.26 -14.36
CA CYS A 8 6.78 -0.23 -15.42
C CYS A 8 5.95 -0.65 -16.62
N GLU A 9 5.82 -1.95 -16.89
CA GLU A 9 5.00 -2.51 -17.97
C GLU A 9 3.51 -2.15 -17.82
N SER A 10 3.07 -1.77 -16.62
CA SER A 10 1.69 -1.30 -16.36
C SER A 10 1.49 0.20 -16.67
N GLN A 11 2.56 0.93 -17.01
CA GLN A 11 2.51 2.36 -17.33
C GLN A 11 1.61 2.60 -18.55
N TYR A 12 0.74 3.61 -18.45
CA TYR A 12 -0.33 3.90 -19.43
C TYR A 12 -1.41 2.81 -19.59
N LEU A 13 -1.39 1.77 -18.75
CA LEU A 13 -2.41 0.73 -18.66
C LEU A 13 -3.13 0.85 -17.31
N ASN A 14 -2.80 -0.03 -16.37
CA ASN A 14 -3.47 -0.18 -15.08
C ASN A 14 -2.56 0.16 -13.88
N ALA A 15 -1.47 0.90 -14.09
CA ALA A 15 -0.54 1.31 -13.02
C ALA A 15 -1.25 1.98 -11.82
N VAL A 16 -2.25 2.83 -12.09
CA VAL A 16 -3.04 3.51 -11.04
C VAL A 16 -3.83 2.50 -10.22
N GLN A 17 -4.54 1.58 -10.88
CA GLN A 17 -5.33 0.56 -10.21
C GLN A 17 -4.44 -0.35 -9.34
N LEU A 18 -3.35 -0.86 -9.91
CA LEU A 18 -2.41 -1.71 -9.17
C LEU A 18 -1.82 -0.98 -7.96
N THR A 19 -1.53 0.32 -8.09
CA THR A 19 -1.01 1.12 -6.96
C THR A 19 -2.04 1.21 -5.84
N LEU A 20 -3.32 1.44 -6.17
CA LEU A 20 -4.40 1.49 -5.19
C LEU A 20 -4.62 0.13 -4.51
N GLU A 21 -4.55 -0.97 -5.26
CA GLU A 21 -4.64 -2.33 -4.72
C GLU A 21 -3.48 -2.64 -3.75
N GLN A 22 -2.26 -2.19 -4.07
CA GLN A 22 -1.10 -2.34 -3.19
C GLN A 22 -1.25 -1.52 -1.90
N VAL A 23 -1.77 -0.29 -1.99
CA VAL A 23 -2.07 0.54 -0.81
C VAL A 23 -3.18 -0.07 0.04
N ASP A 24 -4.24 -0.59 -0.58
CA ASP A 24 -5.34 -1.28 0.10
C ASP A 24 -4.85 -2.53 0.85
N LEU A 25 -4.02 -3.35 0.19
CA LEU A 25 -3.40 -4.52 0.81
C LEU A 25 -2.60 -4.15 2.06
N ILE A 26 -1.79 -3.09 1.99
CA ILE A 26 -0.99 -2.62 3.13
C ILE A 26 -1.92 -2.20 4.29
N LYS A 27 -3.00 -1.46 4.01
CA LYS A 27 -3.97 -1.04 5.03
C LYS A 27 -4.65 -2.24 5.69
N ARG A 28 -5.16 -3.20 4.89
CA ARG A 28 -5.78 -4.43 5.40
C ARG A 28 -4.80 -5.29 6.21
N LEU A 29 -3.53 -5.34 5.83
CA LEU A 29 -2.50 -6.03 6.60
C LEU A 29 -2.34 -5.41 7.99
N ILE A 30 -2.28 -4.08 8.07
CA ILE A 30 -2.17 -3.35 9.34
C ILE A 30 -3.41 -3.59 10.20
N GLU A 31 -4.61 -3.51 9.62
CA GLU A 31 -5.87 -3.76 10.34
C GLU A 31 -5.95 -5.19 10.88
N LYS A 32 -5.56 -6.18 10.07
CA LYS A 32 -5.54 -7.60 10.46
C LYS A 32 -4.61 -7.88 11.64
N TYR A 33 -3.48 -7.16 11.73
CA TYR A 33 -2.49 -7.31 12.79
C TYR A 33 -2.41 -6.07 13.68
N SER A 34 -3.57 -5.50 14.02
CA SER A 34 -3.68 -4.24 14.80
C SER A 34 -3.03 -4.29 16.19
N GLN A 35 -2.79 -5.48 16.76
CA GLN A 35 -2.02 -5.65 17.99
C GLN A 35 -0.51 -5.43 17.82
N HIS A 36 -0.01 -5.55 16.58
CA HIS A 36 1.42 -5.48 16.26
C HIS A 36 1.76 -4.34 15.28
N MET A 37 0.77 -3.79 14.57
CA MET A 37 0.96 -2.80 13.52
C MET A 37 0.02 -1.62 13.71
N GLN A 38 0.53 -0.42 13.40
CA GLN A 38 -0.24 0.82 13.36
C GLN A 38 0.13 1.61 12.11
N PHE A 39 -0.87 2.23 11.48
CA PHE A 39 -0.65 3.13 10.35
C PHE A 39 -0.14 4.48 10.84
N ALA A 40 0.96 4.97 10.26
CA ALA A 40 1.57 6.25 10.59
C ALA A 40 1.75 7.12 9.34
N ALA A 41 1.27 8.36 9.39
CA ALA A 41 1.36 9.35 8.29
C ALA A 41 2.05 10.66 8.71
N SER A 42 2.46 10.78 9.97
CA SER A 42 3.21 11.90 10.53
C SER A 42 4.29 11.39 11.49
N SER A 43 5.32 12.21 11.72
CA SER A 43 6.32 12.02 12.78
C SER A 43 6.01 12.82 14.05
N ARG A 44 4.96 13.66 13.99
CA ARG A 44 4.42 14.43 15.10
C ARG A 44 3.14 13.79 15.57
#